data_AF-A0A1C7PEX7-F1
#
_entry.id   AF-A0A1C7PEX7-F1
#
_cell.length_a   1.000
_cell.length_b   1.000
_cell.length_c   1.000
_cell.angle_alpha   90.00
_cell.angle_beta   90.00
_cell.angle_gamma   90.00
#
_symmetry.space_group_name_H-M   'P 1'
#
loop_
_entity.id
_entity.type
_entity.pdbx_description
1 polymer ?
#
loop_
_entity_poly.entity_id
_entity_poly.type
_entity_poly.pdbx_seq_one_letter_code
_entity_poly.pdbx_strand_id
1 'polypeptide(L)'
;MNGKQIIALLTASFGAGTFAQAGIPELQQKLDELKNKPEPRDLNPGAMCYARVIVSTSPEHKYICPVCGNHTVYPEADAAKQTPARYKELTGIYGQLQQLQLYTKLLNKIVPQATPHGYILSLDTTPFCATCGKDKPKKIMLAVRKPDGTTTPAQSIDEDDLLILDAFFAGKDRWKGDQDIEHPLKQSLPRIRELLNLPETPQP
;
A
#
# COMPACT_ATOMS: atom_id res chain seq x y z
N MET A 1 2.52 -36.13 51.21
CA MET A 1 1.53 -36.08 50.12
C MET A 1 2.23 -35.53 48.90
N ASN A 2 2.53 -36.41 47.93
CA ASN A 2 3.34 -36.13 46.74
C ASN A 2 2.43 -35.86 45.53
N GLY A 3 2.43 -34.62 45.03
CA GLY A 3 1.74 -34.26 43.80
C GLY A 3 2.74 -34.05 42.65
N LYS A 4 2.94 -35.07 41.82
CA LYS A 4 3.69 -34.95 40.56
C LYS A 4 2.75 -34.42 39.48
N GLN A 5 3.00 -33.22 38.97
CA GLN A 5 2.34 -32.71 37.77
C GLN A 5 3.14 -33.17 36.53
N ILE A 6 2.43 -33.81 35.60
CA ILE A 6 2.96 -34.26 34.30
C ILE A 6 2.79 -33.09 33.32
N ILE A 7 3.89 -32.47 32.91
CA ILE A 7 3.90 -31.49 31.82
C ILE A 7 3.96 -32.27 30.51
N ALA A 8 2.84 -32.35 29.80
CA ALA A 8 2.80 -32.87 28.45
C ALA A 8 3.36 -31.79 27.49
N LEU A 9 4.60 -31.99 27.03
CA LEU A 9 5.13 -31.25 25.88
C LEU A 9 4.40 -31.71 24.62
N LEU A 10 3.43 -30.93 24.15
CA LEU A 10 2.91 -31.02 22.80
C LEU A 10 3.92 -30.36 21.85
N THR A 11 4.86 -31.15 21.35
CA THR A 11 5.68 -30.78 20.19
C THR A 11 4.77 -30.82 18.96
N ALA A 12 4.14 -29.69 18.64
CA ALA A 12 3.54 -29.48 17.33
C ALA A 12 4.68 -29.39 16.30
N SER A 13 4.96 -30.50 15.63
CA SER A 13 5.80 -30.55 14.45
C SER A 13 5.11 -29.75 13.35
N PHE A 14 5.50 -28.49 13.18
CA PHE A 14 5.20 -27.71 12.00
C PHE A 14 5.87 -28.41 10.81
N GLY A 15 5.08 -29.18 10.07
CA GLY A 15 5.50 -29.70 8.77
C GLY A 15 5.97 -28.52 7.93
N ALA A 16 7.20 -28.60 7.43
CA ALA A 16 7.73 -27.72 6.41
C ALA A 16 6.92 -27.93 5.13
N GLY A 17 5.72 -27.35 5.10
CA GLY A 17 4.83 -27.39 3.96
C GLY A 17 5.46 -26.60 2.82
N THR A 18 5.63 -27.27 1.69
CA THR A 18 6.05 -26.76 0.39
C THR A 18 5.03 -25.76 -0.18
N PHE A 19 4.77 -24.66 0.52
CA PHE A 19 3.87 -23.59 0.07
C PHE A 19 4.60 -22.47 -0.69
N ALA A 20 5.94 -22.48 -0.72
CA ALA A 20 6.74 -21.37 -1.25
C ALA A 20 6.80 -21.27 -2.79
N GLN A 21 6.31 -22.25 -3.54
CA GLN A 21 6.53 -22.31 -5.01
C GLN A 21 5.31 -22.07 -5.89
N ALA A 22 4.08 -22.08 -5.35
CA ALA A 22 2.87 -21.97 -6.17
C ALA A 22 2.53 -20.53 -6.61
N GLY A 23 2.95 -19.49 -5.87
CA GLY A 23 2.52 -18.11 -6.15
C GLY A 23 3.25 -17.38 -7.29
N ILE A 24 4.50 -17.76 -7.59
CA ILE A 24 5.31 -17.06 -8.60
C ILE A 24 4.83 -17.33 -10.05
N PRO A 25 4.52 -18.59 -10.43
CA PRO A 25 4.05 -18.88 -11.79
C PRO A 25 2.73 -18.20 -12.15
N GLU A 26 1.76 -18.17 -11.23
CA GLU A 26 0.44 -17.58 -11.46
C GLU A 26 0.50 -16.05 -11.65
N LEU A 27 1.34 -15.37 -10.86
CA LEU A 27 1.55 -13.94 -11.01
C LEU A 27 2.24 -13.62 -12.34
N GLN A 28 3.25 -14.41 -12.70
CA GLN A 28 3.96 -14.23 -13.97
C GLN A 28 3.01 -14.43 -15.15
N GLN A 29 2.13 -15.44 -15.07
CA GLN A 29 1.06 -15.63 -16.05
C GLN A 29 0.15 -14.39 -16.14
N LYS A 30 -0.32 -13.81 -15.03
CA LYS A 30 -1.12 -12.57 -15.05
C LYS A 30 -0.39 -11.40 -15.68
N LEU A 31 0.91 -11.24 -15.42
CA LEU A 31 1.73 -10.21 -16.03
C LEU A 31 1.86 -10.41 -17.55
N ASP A 32 2.06 -11.65 -17.98
CA ASP A 32 2.17 -12.01 -19.39
C ASP A 32 0.84 -11.87 -20.13
N GLU A 33 -0.27 -12.26 -19.49
CA GLU A 33 -1.63 -12.02 -20.00
C GLU A 33 -1.88 -10.53 -20.21
N LEU A 34 -1.60 -9.69 -19.21
CA LEU A 34 -1.76 -8.24 -19.32
C LEU A 34 -0.84 -7.63 -20.39
N LYS A 35 0.40 -8.11 -20.51
CA LYS A 35 1.36 -7.67 -21.53
C LYS A 35 0.90 -8.00 -22.95
N ASN A 36 0.32 -9.17 -23.15
CA ASN A 36 -0.09 -9.66 -24.47
C ASN A 36 -1.50 -9.21 -24.86
N LYS A 37 -2.31 -8.74 -23.91
CA LYS A 37 -3.65 -8.21 -24.19
C LYS A 37 -3.56 -6.96 -25.10
N PRO A 38 -4.44 -6.83 -26.12
CA PRO A 38 -4.55 -5.60 -26.88
C PRO A 38 -4.99 -4.46 -25.97
N GLU A 39 -4.48 -3.26 -26.22
CA GLU A 39 -4.91 -2.09 -25.44
C GLU A 39 -6.38 -1.76 -25.69
N PRO A 40 -7.14 -1.40 -24.64
CA PRO A 40 -8.51 -0.93 -24.79
C PRO A 40 -8.51 0.37 -25.61
N ARG A 41 -9.35 0.43 -26.65
CA ARG A 41 -9.46 1.60 -27.54
C ARG A 41 -10.44 2.65 -27.03
N ASP A 42 -11.50 2.19 -26.35
CA ASP A 42 -12.58 3.03 -25.85
C ASP A 42 -12.38 3.27 -24.35
N LEU A 43 -11.58 4.30 -24.04
CA LEU A 43 -11.34 4.77 -22.68
C LEU A 43 -12.33 5.88 -22.33
N ASN A 44 -12.92 5.83 -21.15
CA ASN A 44 -13.72 6.93 -20.64
C ASN A 44 -12.81 8.14 -20.31
N PRO A 45 -13.02 9.33 -20.92
CA PRO A 45 -12.24 10.53 -20.61
C PRO A 45 -12.61 11.17 -19.26
N GLY A 46 -13.50 10.55 -18.47
CA GLY A 46 -13.90 11.02 -17.16
C GLY A 46 -14.99 12.09 -17.20
N ALA A 47 -15.49 12.46 -16.02
CA ALA A 47 -16.48 13.52 -15.86
C ALA A 47 -15.80 14.85 -15.49
N MET A 48 -16.00 15.89 -16.30
CA MET A 48 -15.40 17.21 -16.09
C MET A 48 -16.03 18.03 -14.94
N CYS A 49 -17.02 17.48 -14.23
CA CYS A 49 -17.90 18.25 -13.35
C CYS A 49 -17.72 17.89 -11.87
N TYR A 50 -16.59 18.26 -11.28
CA TYR A 50 -16.39 18.18 -9.83
C TYR A 50 -16.21 19.58 -9.23
N ALA A 51 -17.08 19.96 -8.30
CA ALA A 51 -16.90 21.14 -7.47
C ALA A 51 -15.74 20.89 -6.49
N ARG A 52 -14.83 21.86 -6.33
CA ARG A 52 -13.79 21.78 -5.29
C ARG A 52 -14.47 21.70 -3.93
N VAL A 53 -14.34 20.55 -3.27
CA VAL A 53 -14.68 20.42 -1.86
C VAL A 53 -13.52 21.03 -1.07
N ILE A 54 -13.78 22.16 -0.40
CA ILE A 54 -12.83 22.71 0.57
C ILE A 54 -12.99 21.91 1.84
N VAL A 55 -12.05 21.00 2.10
CA VAL A 55 -12.00 20.25 3.36
C VAL A 55 -11.54 21.23 4.45
N SER A 56 -12.42 21.50 5.41
CA SER A 56 -12.08 22.30 6.58
C SER A 56 -10.95 21.62 7.37
N THR A 57 -9.87 22.34 7.62
CA THR A 57 -8.75 21.85 8.42
C THR A 57 -9.16 21.72 9.88
N SER A 58 -9.20 20.48 10.37
CA SER A 58 -9.35 20.18 11.80
C SER A 58 -8.14 20.75 12.59
N PRO A 59 -8.36 21.31 13.80
CA PRO A 59 -7.36 22.10 14.53
C PRO A 59 -6.14 21.30 15.02
N GLU A 60 -6.21 19.97 15.11
CA GLU A 60 -5.05 19.13 15.47
C GLU A 60 -5.12 17.77 14.76
N HIS A 61 -3.99 17.31 14.20
CA HIS A 61 -3.86 15.97 13.65
C HIS A 61 -3.06 15.09 14.61
N LYS A 62 -3.73 14.06 15.15
CA LYS A 62 -3.16 13.08 16.08
C LYS A 62 -2.92 11.78 15.34
N TYR A 63 -1.75 11.18 15.55
CA TYR A 63 -1.38 9.89 15.01
C TYR A 63 -0.98 8.95 16.16
N ILE A 64 -1.51 7.72 16.16
CA ILE A 64 -1.13 6.67 17.12
C ILE A 64 -0.34 5.62 16.34
N CYS A 65 0.89 5.37 16.75
CA CYS A 65 1.74 4.40 16.06
C CYS A 65 1.25 2.96 16.30
N PRO A 66 1.00 2.16 15.26
CA PRO A 66 0.55 0.78 15.44
C PRO A 66 1.65 -0.15 15.96
N VAL A 67 2.91 0.27 15.93
CA VAL A 67 4.06 -0.54 16.36
C VAL A 67 4.35 -0.35 17.85
N CYS A 68 4.43 0.89 18.33
CA CYS A 68 4.83 1.19 19.71
C CYS A 68 3.71 1.79 20.56
N GLY A 69 2.55 2.10 19.98
CA GLY A 69 1.43 2.75 20.69
C GLY A 69 1.65 4.22 21.01
N ASN A 70 2.82 4.82 20.73
CA ASN A 70 3.07 6.23 21.04
C ASN A 70 2.17 7.17 20.25
N HIS A 71 1.70 8.21 20.94
CA HIS A 71 0.91 9.28 20.36
C HIS A 71 1.85 10.37 19.82
N THR A 72 1.65 10.74 18.56
CA THR A 72 2.31 11.88 17.92
C THR A 72 1.27 12.94 17.64
N VAL A 73 1.48 14.14 18.16
CA VAL A 73 0.62 15.30 17.92
C VAL A 73 1.38 16.24 16.98
N TYR A 74 0.77 16.55 15.84
CA TYR A 74 1.32 17.51 14.90
C TYR A 74 0.67 18.88 15.13
N PRO A 75 1.47 19.95 15.32
CA PRO A 75 0.95 21.28 15.59
C PRO A 75 0.34 21.89 14.33
N GLU A 76 -0.78 22.60 14.45
CA GLU A 76 -1.46 23.28 13.34
C GLU A 76 -0.47 23.98 12.39
N ALA A 77 -0.72 23.85 11.07
CA ALA A 77 0.08 24.51 10.07
C ALA A 77 -0.31 26.00 10.02
N ASP A 78 0.57 26.86 10.52
CA ASP A 78 0.32 28.31 10.64
C ASP A 78 1.45 29.06 9.92
N ALA A 79 1.12 29.60 8.74
CA ALA A 79 2.06 30.32 7.90
C ALA A 79 2.61 31.60 8.55
N ALA A 80 1.92 32.18 9.55
CA ALA A 80 2.39 33.37 10.26
C ALA A 80 3.39 33.02 11.38
N LYS A 81 3.33 31.80 11.92
CA LYS A 81 4.18 31.37 13.05
C LYS A 81 5.33 30.44 12.65
N GLN A 82 5.32 29.93 11.42
CA GLN A 82 6.24 28.87 10.98
C GLN A 82 7.03 29.32 9.74
N THR A 83 8.20 28.72 9.53
CA THR A 83 8.95 28.91 8.28
C THR A 83 8.19 28.28 7.11
N PRO A 84 8.36 28.78 5.87
CA PRO A 84 7.72 28.17 4.69
C PRO A 84 8.00 26.67 4.53
N ALA A 85 9.22 26.24 4.88
CA ALA A 85 9.60 24.83 4.85
C ALA A 85 8.82 24.00 5.88
N ARG A 86 8.71 24.49 7.13
CA ARG A 86 7.96 23.80 8.19
C ARG A 86 6.46 23.76 7.89
N TYR A 87 5.90 24.87 7.39
CA TYR A 87 4.51 24.92 6.97
C TYR A 87 4.22 23.88 5.88
N LYS A 88 5.06 23.81 4.84
CA LYS A 88 4.95 22.83 3.75
C LYS A 88 5.05 21.39 4.24
N GLU A 89 5.94 21.12 5.21
CA GLU A 89 6.07 19.80 5.82
C GLU A 89 4.78 19.40 6.55
N LEU A 90 4.24 20.28 7.39
CA LEU A 90 3.01 20.03 8.15
C LEU A 90 1.80 19.84 7.26
N THR A 91 1.61 20.68 6.24
CA THR A 91 0.51 20.50 5.28
C THR A 91 0.64 19.19 4.51
N GLY A 92 1.86 18.79 4.15
CA GLY A 92 2.13 17.49 3.55
C GLY A 92 1.78 16.31 4.46
N ILE A 93 2.15 16.39 5.74
CA ILE A 93 1.79 15.39 6.76
C ILE A 93 0.27 15.27 6.86
N TYR A 94 -0.45 16.39 6.86
CA TYR A 94 -1.92 16.40 6.97
C TYR A 94 -2.59 15.77 5.77
N GLY A 95 -2.15 16.10 4.56
CA GLY A 95 -2.63 15.45 3.35
C GLY A 95 -2.47 13.93 3.43
N GLN A 96 -1.30 13.46 3.85
CA GLN A 96 -1.03 12.03 3.99
C GLN A 96 -1.88 11.37 5.08
N LEU A 97 -2.02 11.97 6.27
CA LEU A 97 -2.84 11.42 7.34
C LEU A 97 -4.33 11.37 6.96
N GLN A 98 -4.83 12.32 6.18
CA GLN A 98 -6.18 12.28 5.63
C GLN A 98 -6.35 11.14 4.61
N GLN A 99 -5.33 10.92 3.76
CA GLN A 99 -5.32 9.82 2.79
C GLN A 99 -5.26 8.44 3.45
N LEU A 100 -4.75 8.32 4.68
CA LEU A 100 -4.60 7.02 5.34
C LEU A 100 -5.89 6.21 5.41
N GLN A 101 -7.04 6.85 5.67
CA GLN A 101 -8.33 6.16 5.72
C GLN A 101 -8.74 5.63 4.33
N LEU A 102 -8.52 6.42 3.28
CA LEU A 102 -8.80 6.02 1.91
C LEU A 102 -7.90 4.85 1.51
N TYR A 103 -6.59 4.96 1.76
CA TYR A 103 -5.61 3.93 1.42
C TYR A 103 -5.89 2.62 2.17
N THR A 104 -6.30 2.71 3.44
CA THR A 104 -6.71 1.52 4.22
C THR A 104 -7.93 0.83 3.59
N LYS A 105 -8.93 1.59 3.14
CA LYS A 105 -10.11 1.03 2.46
C LYS A 105 -9.73 0.35 1.14
N LEU A 106 -8.92 1.01 0.32
CA LEU A 106 -8.42 0.42 -0.93
C LEU A 106 -7.62 -0.85 -0.65
N LEU A 107 -6.71 -0.82 0.32
CA LEU A 107 -5.90 -1.98 0.64
C LEU A 107 -6.72 -3.17 1.15
N ASN A 108 -7.75 -2.93 1.98
CA ASN A 108 -8.68 -3.96 2.42
C ASN A 108 -9.45 -4.63 1.26
N LYS A 109 -9.61 -3.92 0.14
CA LYS A 109 -10.20 -4.47 -1.09
C LYS A 109 -9.18 -5.28 -1.90
N ILE A 110 -7.92 -4.85 -1.93
CA ILE A 110 -6.85 -5.47 -2.73
C ILE A 110 -6.35 -6.77 -2.06
N VAL A 111 -6.15 -6.76 -0.74
CA VAL A 111 -5.52 -7.88 0.01
C VAL A 111 -6.22 -9.23 -0.24
N PRO A 112 -7.56 -9.35 -0.21
CA PRO A 112 -8.23 -10.61 -0.52
C PRO A 112 -7.97 -11.13 -1.94
N GLN A 113 -7.70 -10.25 -2.89
CA GLN A 113 -7.42 -10.58 -4.29
C GLN A 113 -5.93 -10.95 -4.50
N ALA A 114 -5.02 -10.35 -3.73
CA ALA A 114 -3.59 -10.63 -3.77
C ALA A 114 -3.19 -11.90 -3.00
N THR A 115 -3.94 -12.24 -1.94
CA THR A 115 -3.64 -13.38 -1.05
C THR A 115 -3.57 -14.73 -1.78
N PRO A 116 -4.48 -15.08 -2.72
CA PRO A 116 -4.37 -16.32 -3.49
C PRO A 116 -3.06 -16.48 -4.25
N HIS A 117 -2.43 -15.36 -4.64
CA HIS A 117 -1.13 -15.35 -5.32
C HIS A 117 0.06 -15.35 -4.35
N GLY A 118 -0.19 -15.50 -3.04
CA GLY A 118 0.83 -15.53 -1.99
C GLY A 118 1.38 -14.16 -1.58
N TYR A 119 0.72 -13.06 -1.99
CA TYR A 119 1.12 -11.70 -1.63
C TYR A 119 0.31 -11.17 -0.45
N ILE A 120 1.01 -10.60 0.53
CA ILE A 120 0.39 -9.87 1.65
C ILE A 120 0.84 -8.42 1.55
N LEU A 121 -0.13 -7.52 1.40
CA LEU A 121 0.10 -6.08 1.28
C LEU A 121 -0.31 -5.39 2.59
N SER A 122 0.48 -4.43 3.04
CA SER A 122 0.22 -3.65 4.25
C SER A 122 0.70 -2.21 4.08
N LEU A 123 0.11 -1.26 4.82
CA LEU A 123 0.61 0.11 4.87
C LEU A 123 1.60 0.24 6.03
N ASP A 124 2.81 0.70 5.72
CA ASP A 124 3.77 1.17 6.71
C ASP A 124 3.54 2.66 6.96
N THR A 125 2.98 2.95 8.13
CA THR A 125 2.76 4.31 8.63
C THR A 125 3.75 4.68 9.74
N THR A 126 4.71 3.82 10.07
CA THR A 126 5.72 4.09 11.09
C THR A 126 6.49 5.41 10.91
N PRO A 127 6.70 5.95 9.68
CA PRO A 127 7.32 7.26 9.55
C PRO A 127 6.58 8.39 10.26
N PHE A 128 5.26 8.30 10.46
CA PHE A 128 4.48 9.31 11.20
C PHE A 128 4.68 9.26 12.71
N CYS A 129 5.33 8.22 13.24
CA CYS A 129 5.65 8.19 14.67
C CYS A 129 6.86 9.09 14.97
N ALA A 130 6.75 9.96 15.98
CA ALA A 130 7.87 10.76 16.47
C ALA A 130 9.04 9.90 17.00
N THR A 131 8.75 8.68 17.48
CA THR A 131 9.75 7.74 18.01
C THR A 131 10.28 6.80 16.92
N CYS A 132 9.41 6.00 16.29
CA CYS A 132 9.82 4.98 15.32
C CYS A 132 10.22 5.56 13.94
N GLY A 133 9.68 6.73 13.62
CA GLY A 133 9.84 7.40 12.34
C GLY A 133 10.76 8.61 12.42
N LYS A 134 11.56 8.76 13.48
CA LYS A 134 12.50 9.87 13.61
C LYS A 134 13.38 9.93 12.36
N ASP A 135 13.54 11.12 11.81
CA ASP A 135 14.34 11.41 10.61
C ASP A 135 13.88 10.73 9.30
N LYS A 136 12.74 10.02 9.31
CA LYS A 136 12.13 9.45 8.10
C LYS A 136 11.16 10.44 7.43
N PRO A 137 11.05 10.44 6.08
CA PRO A 137 10.03 11.18 5.36
C PRO A 137 8.62 10.80 5.84
N LYS A 138 7.77 11.79 6.12
CA LYS A 138 6.40 11.56 6.60
C LYS A 138 5.45 11.21 5.46
N LYS A 139 5.60 10.00 4.94
CA LYS A 139 4.79 9.45 3.85
C LYS A 139 4.21 8.11 4.23
N ILE A 140 3.05 7.78 3.69
CA ILE A 140 2.51 6.42 3.73
C ILE A 140 3.33 5.58 2.74
N MET A 141 3.72 4.39 3.18
CA MET A 141 4.48 3.46 2.36
C MET A 141 3.74 2.12 2.23
N LEU A 142 3.93 1.44 1.10
CA LEU A 142 3.46 0.08 0.88
C LEU A 142 4.55 -0.90 1.28
N ALA A 143 4.23 -1.80 2.21
CA ALA A 143 5.06 -2.95 2.54
C ALA A 143 4.45 -4.21 1.91
N VAL A 144 5.28 -4.96 1.18
CA VAL A 144 4.88 -6.17 0.46
C VAL A 144 5.61 -7.37 1.04
N ARG A 145 4.86 -8.38 1.46
CA ARG A 145 5.41 -9.70 1.76
C ARG A 145 5.09 -10.65 0.61
N LYS A 146 6.15 -11.23 0.05
CA LYS A 146 6.14 -12.10 -1.12
C LYS A 146 5.81 -13.56 -0.74
N PRO A 147 5.49 -14.42 -1.73
CA PRO A 147 5.19 -15.84 -1.49
C PRO A 147 6.34 -16.63 -0.85
N ASP A 148 7.59 -16.22 -1.09
CA ASP A 148 8.78 -16.81 -0.47
C ASP A 148 8.97 -16.41 1.01
N GLY A 149 8.05 -15.60 1.55
CA GLY A 149 8.07 -15.08 2.92
C GLY A 149 8.93 -13.84 3.10
N THR A 150 9.67 -13.40 2.09
CA THR A 150 10.49 -12.18 2.16
C THR A 150 9.60 -10.95 2.20
N THR A 151 10.00 -9.96 3.00
CA THR A 151 9.32 -8.66 3.06
C THR A 151 10.19 -7.63 2.36
N THR A 152 9.61 -6.92 1.40
CA THR A 152 10.31 -5.88 0.65
C THR A 152 10.49 -4.64 1.53
N PRO A 153 11.52 -3.83 1.28
CA PRO A 153 11.55 -2.47 1.81
C PRO A 153 10.25 -1.76 1.46
N ALA A 154 9.69 -1.03 2.43
CA ALA A 154 8.46 -0.27 2.20
C ALA A 154 8.74 0.88 1.22
N GLN A 155 7.85 1.06 0.26
CA GLN A 155 8.00 2.05 -0.81
C GLN A 155 6.96 3.14 -0.70
N SER A 156 7.32 4.39 -1.02
CA SER A 156 6.33 5.48 -1.09
C SER A 156 5.30 5.18 -2.17
N ILE A 157 4.02 5.37 -1.83
CA ILE A 157 2.91 5.18 -2.76
C ILE A 157 2.01 6.42 -2.81
N ASP A 158 1.26 6.54 -3.89
CA ASP A 158 0.11 7.44 -4.03
C ASP A 158 -1.21 6.65 -4.17
N GLU A 159 -2.28 7.36 -4.54
CA GLU A 159 -3.60 6.75 -4.71
C GLU A 159 -3.68 5.88 -5.97
N ASP A 160 -3.11 6.37 -7.07
CA ASP A 160 -3.09 5.68 -8.36
C ASP A 160 -2.38 4.34 -8.24
N ASP A 161 -1.30 4.26 -7.47
CA ASP A 161 -0.61 2.99 -7.17
C ASP A 161 -1.55 1.91 -6.61
N LEU A 162 -2.42 2.28 -5.66
CA LEU A 162 -3.37 1.34 -5.07
C LEU A 162 -4.51 1.00 -6.05
N LEU A 163 -4.95 1.95 -6.87
CA LEU A 163 -5.97 1.72 -7.89
C LEU A 163 -5.45 0.80 -9.02
N ILE A 164 -4.18 0.96 -9.41
CA ILE A 164 -3.46 0.09 -10.33
C ILE A 164 -3.40 -1.33 -9.76
N LEU A 165 -3.00 -1.49 -8.49
CA LEU A 165 -2.93 -2.79 -7.84
C LEU A 165 -4.31 -3.45 -7.72
N ASP A 166 -5.37 -2.70 -7.37
CA ASP A 166 -6.75 -3.21 -7.36
C ASP A 166 -7.17 -3.72 -8.74
N ALA A 167 -6.93 -2.93 -9.79
CA ALA A 167 -7.28 -3.33 -11.15
C ALA A 167 -6.49 -4.57 -11.60
N PHE A 168 -5.20 -4.64 -11.27
CA PHE A 168 -4.32 -5.75 -11.62
C PHE A 168 -4.75 -7.06 -10.95
N PHE A 169 -4.91 -7.06 -9.63
CA PHE A 169 -5.31 -8.28 -8.93
C PHE A 169 -6.74 -8.70 -9.30
N ALA A 170 -7.63 -7.75 -9.63
CA ALA A 170 -8.97 -8.02 -10.16
C ALA A 170 -8.98 -8.58 -11.60
N GLY A 171 -7.83 -8.65 -12.29
CA GLY A 171 -7.75 -9.13 -13.67
C GLY A 171 -8.37 -8.18 -14.70
N LYS A 172 -8.45 -6.87 -14.39
CA LYS A 172 -8.93 -5.85 -15.32
C LYS A 172 -7.85 -5.48 -16.33
N ASP A 173 -8.24 -4.84 -17.42
CA ASP A 173 -7.32 -4.27 -18.43
C ASP A 173 -7.20 -2.75 -18.37
N ARG A 174 -7.95 -2.13 -17.46
CA ARG A 174 -8.01 -0.70 -17.23
C ARG A 174 -8.17 -0.40 -15.75
N TRP A 175 -7.72 0.77 -15.35
CA TRP A 175 -7.97 1.33 -14.03
C TRP A 175 -8.54 2.75 -14.19
N LYS A 176 -9.22 3.23 -13.15
CA LYS A 176 -9.80 4.57 -13.12
C LYS A 176 -8.94 5.43 -12.22
N GLY A 177 -8.42 6.53 -12.75
CA GLY A 177 -7.73 7.53 -11.98
C GLY A 177 -8.67 8.65 -11.55
N ASP A 178 -8.10 9.83 -11.37
CA ASP A 178 -8.85 11.04 -11.06
C ASP A 178 -9.99 11.29 -12.04
N GLN A 179 -11.10 11.80 -11.53
CA GLN A 179 -12.29 12.16 -12.31
C GLN A 179 -12.90 11.00 -13.14
N ASP A 180 -12.68 9.75 -12.71
CA ASP A 180 -13.10 8.54 -13.44
C ASP A 180 -12.46 8.39 -14.83
N ILE A 181 -11.33 9.06 -15.08
CA ILE A 181 -10.55 8.86 -16.31
C ILE A 181 -10.05 7.42 -16.34
N GLU A 182 -10.31 6.71 -17.44
CA GLU A 182 -9.80 5.35 -17.63
C GLU A 182 -8.43 5.38 -18.29
N HIS A 183 -7.52 4.58 -17.72
CA HIS A 183 -6.16 4.38 -18.22
C HIS A 183 -5.94 2.90 -18.57
N PRO A 184 -5.24 2.58 -19.68
CA PRO A 184 -4.83 1.21 -19.98
C PRO A 184 -3.91 0.66 -18.90
N LEU A 185 -4.29 -0.43 -18.25
CA LEU A 185 -3.49 -1.01 -17.17
C LEU A 185 -2.13 -1.54 -17.66
N LYS A 186 -2.06 -1.94 -18.93
CA LYS A 186 -0.83 -2.39 -19.58
C LYS A 186 0.31 -1.37 -19.48
N GLN A 187 0.00 -0.07 -19.54
CA GLN A 187 1.00 0.99 -19.45
C GLN A 187 1.59 1.11 -18.03
N SER A 188 0.86 0.64 -17.02
CA SER A 188 1.30 0.60 -15.62
C SER A 188 2.13 -0.64 -15.26
N LEU A 189 2.44 -1.53 -16.22
CA LEU A 189 3.23 -2.74 -15.97
C LEU A 189 4.59 -2.49 -15.29
N PRO A 190 5.40 -1.49 -15.68
CA PRO A 190 6.64 -1.17 -14.98
C PRO A 190 6.39 -0.81 -13.51
N ARG A 191 5.36 0.01 -13.26
CA ARG A 191 4.99 0.44 -11.91
C ARG A 191 4.47 -0.72 -11.05
N ILE A 192 3.66 -1.62 -11.62
CA ILE A 192 3.20 -2.85 -10.94
C ILE A 192 4.40 -3.69 -10.49
N ARG A 193 5.41 -3.85 -11.37
CA ARG A 193 6.63 -4.59 -11.04
C ARG A 193 7.41 -3.91 -9.91
N GLU A 194 7.57 -2.60 -9.95
CA GLU A 194 8.23 -1.83 -8.90
C GLU A 194 7.52 -1.99 -7.55
N LEU A 195 6.20 -1.78 -7.52
CA LEU A 195 5.36 -1.89 -6.31
C LEU A 195 5.43 -3.28 -5.68
N LEU A 196 5.47 -4.33 -6.50
CA LEU A 196 5.58 -5.73 -6.05
C LEU A 196 7.04 -6.20 -5.88
N ASN A 197 8.01 -5.29 -6.10
CA ASN A 197 9.45 -5.54 -6.07
C ASN A 197 9.87 -6.75 -6.94
N LEU A 198 9.33 -6.83 -8.15
CA LEU A 198 9.63 -7.86 -9.14
C LEU A 198 10.83 -7.44 -9.99
N PRO A 199 11.65 -8.40 -10.48
CA PRO A 199 12.73 -8.07 -11.40
C PRO A 199 12.17 -7.40 -12.67
N GLU A 200 12.92 -6.45 -13.23
CA GLU A 200 12.58 -5.93 -14.54
C GLU A 200 12.62 -7.06 -15.57
N THR A 201 11.64 -7.09 -16.48
CA THR A 201 11.75 -7.98 -17.63
C THR A 201 12.93 -7.48 -18.47
N PRO A 202 13.88 -8.35 -18.86
CA PRO A 202 14.88 -7.97 -19.86
C PRO A 202 14.15 -7.36 -21.06
N GLN A 203 14.51 -6.13 -21.44
CA GLN A 203 14.04 -5.60 -22.71
C GLN A 203 14.62 -6.49 -23.83
N PRO A 204 13.78 -6.95 -24.77
CA PRO A 204 14.24 -7.78 -25.89
C PRO A 204 15.20 -7.02 -26.80
#